data_AF-A0A1I6BYY0-F1
#
_entry.id   AF-A0A1I6BYY0-F1
#
_cell.length_a   1.000
_cell.length_b   1.000
_cell.length_c   1.000
_cell.angle_alpha   90.00
_cell.angle_beta   90.00
_cell.angle_gamma   90.00
#
_symmetry.space_group_name_H-M   'P 1'
#
loop_
_entity.id
_entity.type
_entity.pdbx_description
1 polymer ?
#
loop_
_entity_poly.entity_id
_entity_poly.type
_entity_poly.pdbx_seq_one_letter_code
_entity_poly.pdbx_strand_id
1 'polypeptide(L)'
;MTNKQPKQIPNPNTRGRPKGSRNRRTLAREALQQAYPDGELGFWKAVAQQAADGDLQAAAMIADRLYPKLKPTSEPVALSEPLDGTPGDVARAIMRMAGAGELTTDQAKELLSALADVCKIVEVTELEQRIEKLEAIHEQAT
;
A
#
# COMPACT_ATOMS: atom_id res chain seq x y z
N MET A 1 -33.34 -0.58 9.58
CA MET A 1 -31.95 -0.12 9.46
C MET A 1 -31.69 0.19 7.99
N THR A 2 -31.75 1.48 7.62
CA THR A 2 -31.70 1.92 6.22
C THR A 2 -30.24 2.02 5.79
N ASN A 3 -29.84 1.17 4.85
CA ASN A 3 -28.49 1.11 4.31
C ASN A 3 -28.21 2.40 3.49
N LYS A 4 -27.59 3.40 4.11
CA LYS A 4 -27.14 4.63 3.42
C LYS A 4 -25.93 4.26 2.56
N GLN A 5 -26.16 3.94 1.29
CA GLN A 5 -25.10 3.92 0.30
C GLN A 5 -24.40 5.29 0.30
N PRO A 6 -23.06 5.36 0.28
CA PRO A 6 -22.35 6.63 0.23
C PRO A 6 -22.76 7.40 -1.04
N LYS A 7 -23.04 8.71 -0.87
CA LYS A 7 -23.37 9.60 -1.98
C LYS A 7 -22.26 9.54 -3.02
N GLN A 8 -22.62 9.21 -4.25
CA GLN A 8 -21.70 9.08 -5.38
C GLN A 8 -20.96 10.41 -5.58
N ILE A 9 -19.63 10.41 -5.40
CA ILE A 9 -18.80 11.59 -5.62
C ILE A 9 -18.87 11.93 -7.12
N PRO A 10 -19.24 13.15 -7.52
CA PRO A 10 -19.34 13.51 -8.92
C PRO A 10 -17.95 13.45 -9.56
N ASN A 11 -17.77 12.52 -10.51
CA ASN A 11 -16.55 12.45 -11.30
C ASN A 11 -16.51 13.64 -12.27
N PRO A 12 -15.54 14.57 -12.16
CA PRO A 12 -15.45 15.73 -13.04
C PRO A 12 -15.18 15.33 -14.51
N ASN A 13 -14.76 14.10 -14.77
CA ASN A 13 -14.61 13.56 -16.11
C ASN A 13 -15.90 12.90 -16.61
N THR A 14 -16.87 13.72 -17.02
CA THR A 14 -18.18 13.28 -17.57
C THR A 14 -18.08 12.60 -18.93
N ARG A 15 -17.01 12.88 -19.69
CA ARG A 15 -16.83 12.41 -21.07
C ARG A 15 -16.08 11.08 -21.16
N GLY A 16 -15.52 10.62 -20.04
CA GLY A 16 -14.73 9.39 -19.96
C GLY A 16 -13.49 9.44 -20.84
N ARG A 17 -12.80 8.29 -20.91
CA ARG A 17 -11.67 8.13 -21.83
C ARG A 17 -12.19 8.14 -23.29
N PRO A 18 -11.60 8.92 -24.22
CA PRO A 18 -12.09 9.03 -25.59
C PRO A 18 -12.16 7.65 -26.25
N LYS A 19 -13.29 7.39 -26.93
CA LYS A 19 -13.53 6.15 -27.67
C LYS A 19 -12.39 5.90 -28.66
N GLY A 20 -11.82 4.70 -28.65
CA GLY A 20 -10.71 4.31 -29.52
C GLY A 20 -9.31 4.66 -29.00
N SER A 21 -9.18 5.35 -27.86
CA SER A 21 -7.85 5.64 -27.31
C SER A 21 -7.15 4.38 -26.79
N ARG A 22 -6.00 4.07 -27.38
CA ARG A 22 -5.18 2.90 -27.03
C ARG A 22 -4.49 3.08 -25.70
N ASN A 23 -4.53 2.06 -24.83
CA ASN A 23 -3.73 2.08 -23.60
C ASN A 23 -2.23 2.00 -23.94
N ARG A 24 -1.36 2.53 -23.07
CA ARG A 24 0.10 2.37 -23.16
C ARG A 24 0.51 0.91 -23.39
N ARG A 25 -0.19 -0.03 -22.73
CA ARG A 25 0.02 -1.47 -22.91
C ARG A 25 -0.27 -1.96 -24.34
N THR A 26 -1.30 -1.42 -24.98
CA THR A 26 -1.68 -1.75 -26.36
C THR A 26 -0.62 -1.25 -27.34
N LEU A 27 -0.17 -0.01 -27.15
CA LEU A 27 0.91 0.58 -27.96
C LEU A 27 2.22 -0.21 -27.80
N ALA A 28 2.56 -0.63 -26.58
CA ALA A 28 3.75 -1.45 -26.35
C ALA A 28 3.68 -2.80 -27.07
N ARG A 29 2.53 -3.49 -27.05
CA ARG A 29 2.38 -4.76 -27.79
C ARG A 29 2.51 -4.57 -29.30
N GLU A 30 1.99 -3.48 -29.83
CA GLU A 30 2.12 -3.17 -31.27
C GLU A 30 3.56 -2.85 -31.65
N ALA A 31 4.27 -2.11 -30.82
CA ALA A 31 5.69 -1.86 -31.01
C ALA A 31 6.49 -3.19 -31.01
N LEU A 32 6.18 -4.12 -30.11
CA LEU A 32 6.80 -5.45 -30.12
C LEU A 32 6.43 -6.25 -31.38
N GLN A 33 5.17 -6.17 -31.83
CA GLN A 33 4.72 -6.81 -33.06
C GLN A 33 5.45 -6.30 -34.31
N GLN A 34 5.83 -5.01 -34.32
CA GLN A 34 6.58 -4.39 -35.41
C GLN A 34 8.09 -4.68 -35.32
N ALA A 35 8.64 -4.74 -34.10
CA ALA A 35 10.08 -4.87 -33.88
C ALA A 35 10.60 -6.32 -33.92
N TYR A 36 9.78 -7.31 -33.61
CA TYR A 36 10.21 -8.72 -33.49
C TYR A 36 9.35 -9.66 -34.35
N PRO A 37 9.97 -10.67 -35.01
CA PRO A 37 9.24 -11.81 -35.56
C PRO A 37 8.41 -12.49 -34.45
N ASP A 38 7.17 -12.90 -34.70
CA ASP A 38 6.23 -13.42 -33.67
C ASP A 38 5.83 -12.43 -32.55
N GLY A 39 6.16 -11.14 -32.67
CA GLY A 39 5.77 -10.09 -31.73
C GLY A 39 6.29 -10.29 -30.29
N GLU A 40 5.40 -10.31 -29.30
CA GLU A 40 5.78 -10.48 -27.89
C GLU A 40 6.57 -11.78 -27.66
N LEU A 41 6.21 -12.86 -28.36
CA LEU A 41 6.93 -14.13 -28.22
C LEU A 41 8.37 -14.03 -28.74
N GLY A 42 8.58 -13.35 -29.87
CA GLY A 42 9.91 -13.13 -30.43
C GLY A 42 10.80 -12.30 -29.54
N PHE A 43 10.24 -11.27 -28.92
CA PHE A 43 10.95 -10.48 -27.91
C PHE A 43 11.45 -11.38 -26.76
N TRP A 44 10.59 -12.23 -26.19
CA TRP A 44 11.01 -13.12 -25.11
C TRP A 44 12.04 -14.17 -25.55
N LYS A 45 11.97 -14.66 -26.80
CA LYS A 45 13.02 -15.54 -27.37
C LYS A 45 14.37 -14.81 -27.46
N ALA A 46 14.38 -13.56 -27.92
CA ALA A 46 15.60 -12.76 -28.02
C ALA A 46 16.20 -12.42 -26.64
N VAL A 47 15.36 -12.16 -25.63
CA VAL A 47 15.78 -11.97 -24.24
C VAL A 47 16.34 -13.27 -23.65
N ALA A 48 15.72 -14.42 -23.95
CA ALA A 48 16.22 -15.73 -23.53
C ALA A 48 17.60 -16.05 -24.12
N GLN A 49 17.84 -15.68 -25.38
CA GLN A 49 19.15 -15.85 -26.00
C GLN A 49 20.21 -14.98 -25.31
N GLN A 50 19.92 -13.70 -25.08
CA GLN A 50 20.83 -12.79 -24.35
C GLN A 50 21.16 -13.31 -22.94
N ALA A 51 20.15 -13.85 -22.24
CA ALA A 51 20.36 -14.47 -20.93
C ALA A 51 21.29 -15.70 -21.02
N ALA A 52 21.12 -16.54 -22.05
CA ALA A 52 21.99 -17.68 -22.31
C ALA A 52 23.43 -17.26 -22.64
N ASP A 53 23.60 -16.11 -23.30
CA ASP A 53 24.90 -15.52 -23.64
C ASP A 53 25.56 -14.79 -22.45
N GLY A 54 24.90 -14.75 -21.28
CA GLY A 54 25.47 -14.24 -20.03
C GLY A 54 24.96 -12.86 -19.58
N ASP A 55 23.93 -12.30 -20.24
CA ASP A 55 23.31 -11.06 -19.78
C ASP A 55 22.46 -11.31 -18.51
N LEU A 56 23.00 -10.88 -17.37
CA LEU A 56 22.36 -11.00 -16.06
C LEU A 56 21.05 -10.20 -15.97
N GLN A 57 20.92 -9.10 -16.70
CA GLN A 57 19.70 -8.30 -16.73
C GLN A 57 18.59 -9.03 -17.50
N ALA A 58 18.92 -9.64 -18.63
CA ALA A 58 17.99 -10.48 -19.38
C ALA A 58 17.52 -11.69 -18.55
N ALA A 59 18.45 -12.34 -17.83
CA ALA A 59 18.13 -13.44 -16.93
C ALA A 59 17.18 -12.99 -15.80
N ALA A 60 17.42 -11.82 -15.19
CA ALA A 60 16.56 -11.27 -14.15
C ALA A 60 15.16 -10.93 -14.68
N MET A 61 15.03 -10.37 -15.89
CA MET A 61 13.73 -10.10 -16.51
C MET A 61 12.89 -11.37 -16.72
N ILE A 62 13.55 -12.48 -17.10
CA ILE A 62 12.89 -13.78 -17.26
C ILE A 62 12.49 -14.35 -15.90
N ALA A 63 13.36 -14.28 -14.89
CA ALA A 63 13.06 -14.74 -13.53
C ALA A 63 11.84 -14.00 -12.94
N ASP A 64 11.79 -12.67 -13.08
CA ASP A 64 10.67 -11.84 -12.64
C ASP A 64 9.35 -12.14 -13.37
N ARG A 65 9.42 -12.67 -14.60
CA ARG A 65 8.24 -13.07 -15.37
C ARG A 65 7.75 -14.46 -15.00
N LEU A 66 8.65 -15.39 -14.71
CA LEU A 66 8.32 -16.77 -14.36
C LEU A 66 7.88 -16.89 -12.90
N TYR A 67 8.52 -16.15 -12.01
CA TYR A 67 8.25 -16.19 -10.58
C TYR A 67 7.80 -14.81 -10.09
N PRO A 68 6.66 -14.70 -9.38
CA PRO A 68 6.32 -13.46 -8.71
C PRO A 68 7.40 -13.14 -7.67
N LYS A 69 7.83 -11.88 -7.62
CA LYS A 69 8.70 -11.42 -6.53
C LYS A 69 8.03 -11.77 -5.20
N LEU A 70 8.73 -12.57 -4.38
CA LEU A 70 8.25 -12.86 -3.04
C LEU A 70 8.03 -11.52 -2.33
N LYS A 71 6.79 -11.29 -1.88
CA LYS A 71 6.55 -10.18 -0.97
C LYS A 71 7.31 -10.51 0.31
N PRO A 72 8.08 -9.57 0.88
CA PRO A 72 8.59 -9.74 2.22
C PRO A 72 7.38 -10.02 3.11
N THR A 73 7.34 -11.25 3.63
CA THR A 73 6.29 -11.71 4.52
C THR A 73 6.94 -11.78 5.88
N SER A 74 6.54 -10.86 6.76
CA SER A 74 6.90 -10.95 8.17
C SER A 74 6.07 -12.07 8.79
N GLU A 75 6.70 -12.97 9.53
CA GLU A 75 5.96 -13.97 10.29
C GLU A 75 5.01 -13.27 11.30
N PRO A 76 3.83 -13.86 11.58
CA PRO A 76 2.93 -13.34 12.60
C PRO A 76 3.66 -13.19 13.92
N VAL A 77 3.69 -11.97 14.44
CA VAL A 77 4.30 -11.66 15.73
C VAL A 77 3.39 -12.14 16.84
N ALA A 78 3.87 -13.08 17.66
CA ALA A 78 3.27 -13.36 18.96
C ALA A 78 3.83 -12.36 19.96
N LEU A 79 3.01 -11.41 20.41
CA LEU A 79 3.40 -10.50 21.49
C LEU A 79 3.40 -11.28 22.80
N SER A 80 4.53 -11.25 23.51
CA SER A 80 4.70 -11.91 24.81
C SER A 80 3.90 -11.23 25.93
N GLU A 81 3.59 -9.95 25.73
CA GLU A 81 2.91 -9.09 26.69
C GLU A 81 1.76 -8.31 26.01
N PRO A 82 0.67 -8.06 26.75
CA PRO A 82 -0.44 -7.26 26.24
C PRO A 82 -0.02 -5.78 26.08
N LEU A 83 -0.56 -5.13 25.04
CA LEU A 83 -0.34 -3.71 24.76
C LEU A 83 -1.44 -2.87 25.40
N ASP A 84 -1.31 -2.63 26.69
CA ASP A 84 -2.31 -1.92 27.49
C ASP A 84 -1.77 -0.59 28.03
N GLY A 85 -2.69 0.32 28.40
CA GLY A 85 -2.37 1.58 29.08
C GLY A 85 -2.28 2.78 28.14
N THR A 86 -1.45 3.76 28.50
CA THR A 86 -1.28 4.97 27.68
C THR A 86 -0.45 4.67 26.43
N PRO A 87 -0.52 5.51 25.38
CA PRO A 87 0.38 5.35 24.23
C PRO A 87 1.86 5.32 24.61
N GLY A 88 2.25 6.04 25.67
CA GLY A 88 3.61 5.96 26.19
C GLY A 88 3.97 4.61 26.80
N ASP A 89 3.03 3.93 27.45
CA ASP A 89 3.22 2.58 28.01
C ASP A 89 3.38 1.55 26.91
N VAL A 90 2.49 1.60 25.91
CA VAL A 90 2.52 0.74 24.73
C VAL A 90 3.84 0.91 23.97
N ALA A 91 4.28 2.15 23.74
CA ALA A 91 5.55 2.43 23.06
C ALA A 91 6.77 1.85 23.82
N ARG A 92 6.79 1.99 25.16
CA ARG A 92 7.85 1.40 25.99
C ARG A 92 7.83 -0.13 25.95
N ALA A 93 6.65 -0.75 25.93
CA ALA A 93 6.50 -2.19 25.81
C ALA A 93 7.06 -2.70 24.47
N ILE A 94 6.71 -2.05 23.36
CA ILE A 94 7.25 -2.38 22.03
C ILE A 94 8.78 -2.27 22.00
N MET A 95 9.35 -1.19 22.55
CA MET A 95 10.80 -1.01 22.61
C MET A 95 11.50 -2.04 23.50
N ARG A 96 10.88 -2.47 24.60
CA ARG A 96 11.39 -3.54 25.45
C ARG A 96 11.44 -4.87 24.71
N MET A 97 10.35 -5.26 24.04
CA MET A 97 10.29 -6.51 23.26
C MET A 97 11.32 -6.52 22.11
N ALA A 98 11.54 -5.37 21.46
CA ALA A 98 12.58 -5.23 20.45
C ALA A 98 13.99 -5.40 21.05
N GLY A 99 14.25 -4.80 22.22
CA GLY A 99 15.54 -4.95 22.92
C GLY A 99 15.79 -6.37 23.45
N ALA A 100 14.73 -7.12 23.76
CA ALA A 100 14.79 -8.53 24.16
C ALA A 100 14.99 -9.49 22.97
N GLY A 101 14.88 -9.01 21.72
CA GLY A 101 15.00 -9.83 20.51
C GLY A 101 13.72 -10.58 20.13
N GLU A 102 12.59 -10.28 20.77
CA GLU A 102 11.29 -10.85 20.45
C GLU A 102 10.66 -10.21 19.21
N LEU A 103 11.00 -8.95 18.95
CA LEU A 103 10.65 -8.20 17.74
C LEU A 103 11.89 -7.85 16.95
N THR A 104 11.78 -7.92 15.63
CA THR A 104 12.77 -7.25 14.77
C THR A 104 12.60 -5.73 14.87
N THR A 105 13.67 -5.00 14.55
CA THR A 105 13.63 -3.53 14.52
C THR A 105 12.59 -3.00 13.54
N ASP A 106 12.36 -3.71 12.43
CA ASP A 106 11.36 -3.34 11.42
C ASP A 106 9.94 -3.54 11.95
N GLN A 107 9.66 -4.66 12.63
CA GLN A 107 8.36 -4.91 13.28
C GLN A 107 8.08 -3.87 14.37
N ALA A 108 9.07 -3.55 15.21
CA ALA A 108 8.92 -2.53 16.24
C ALA A 108 8.60 -1.15 15.66
N LYS A 109 9.27 -0.78 14.56
CA LYS A 109 9.01 0.47 13.84
C LYS A 109 7.59 0.50 13.25
N GLU A 110 7.14 -0.59 12.66
CA GLU A 110 5.80 -0.71 12.08
C GLU A 110 4.71 -0.56 13.17
N LEU A 111 4.89 -1.23 14.32
CA LEU A 111 3.98 -1.10 15.46
C LEU A 111 3.95 0.32 16.04
N LEU A 112 5.11 0.98 16.19
CA LEU A 112 5.17 2.36 16.67
C LEU A 112 4.51 3.34 15.70
N SER A 113 4.63 3.12 14.39
CA SER A 113 3.93 3.92 13.38
C SER A 113 2.41 3.75 13.51
N ALA A 114 1.94 2.50 13.63
CA ALA A 114 0.52 2.22 13.80
C ALA A 114 -0.04 2.84 15.09
N LEU A 115 0.74 2.82 16.18
CA LEU A 115 0.38 3.48 17.43
C LEU A 115 0.22 5.00 17.24
N ALA A 116 1.15 5.65 16.53
CA ALA A 116 1.07 7.08 16.24
C ALA A 116 -0.18 7.43 15.43
N ASP A 117 -0.53 6.60 14.44
CA ASP A 117 -1.75 6.77 13.65
C ASP A 117 -3.01 6.65 14.51
N VAL A 118 -3.07 5.68 15.43
CA VAL A 118 -4.17 5.54 16.38
C VAL A 118 -4.29 6.76 17.29
N CYS A 119 -3.18 7.26 17.84
CA CYS A 119 -3.17 8.48 18.66
C CYS A 119 -3.76 9.68 17.89
N LYS A 120 -3.38 9.82 16.62
CA LYS A 120 -3.89 10.90 15.77
C LYS A 120 -5.39 10.76 15.50
N ILE A 121 -5.88 9.54 15.27
CA ILE A 121 -7.31 9.27 15.09
C ILE A 121 -8.09 9.65 16.35
N VAL A 122 -7.59 9.27 17.53
CA VAL A 122 -8.22 9.61 18.82
C VAL A 122 -8.21 11.12 19.02
N GLU A 123 -7.09 11.79 18.80
CA GLU A 123 -6.97 13.25 18.91
C GLU A 123 -7.99 13.97 18.03
N VAL A 124 -8.09 13.60 16.75
CA VAL A 124 -9.07 14.18 15.82
C VAL A 124 -10.50 13.96 16.32
N THR A 125 -10.81 12.75 16.80
CA THR A 125 -12.14 12.42 17.33
C THR A 125 -12.48 13.25 18.57
N GLU A 126 -11.54 13.43 19.50
CA GLU A 126 -11.74 14.24 20.70
C GLU A 126 -11.89 15.73 20.37
N LEU A 127 -11.12 16.23 19.41
CA LEU A 127 -11.23 17.61 18.94
C LEU A 127 -12.58 17.88 18.27
N GLU A 128 -13.07 16.99 17.42
CA GLU A 128 -14.40 17.09 16.81
C GLU A 128 -15.49 17.18 17.88
N GLN A 129 -15.47 16.28 18.88
CA GLN A 129 -16.45 16.30 19.98
C GLN A 129 -16.41 17.60 20.80
N ARG A 130 -15.21 18.18 20.99
CA ARG A 130 -15.06 19.45 21.70
C ARG A 130 -15.61 20.62 20.89
N ILE A 131 -15.38 20.63 19.57
CA ILE A 131 -15.90 21.65 18.66
C ILE A 131 -17.43 21.60 18.63
N GLU A 132 -18.03 20.42 18.45
CA GLU A 132 -19.50 20.26 18.44
C GLU A 132 -20.14 20.80 19.73
N LYS A 133 -19.53 20.52 20.89
CA LYS A 133 -20.01 21.06 22.18
C LYS A 133 -19.94 22.58 22.24
N LEU A 134 -18.86 23.18 21.74
CA LEU A 134 -18.69 24.63 21.72
C LEU A 134 -19.68 25.29 20.77
N GLU A 135 -19.90 24.71 19.59
CA GLU A 135 -20.88 25.18 18.60
C GLU A 135 -22.30 25.11 19.17
N ALA A 136 -22.67 24.02 19.84
CA ALA A 136 -23.98 23.89 20.49
C ALA A 136 -24.21 24.93 21.59
N ILE A 137 -23.18 25.25 22.39
CA ILE A 137 -23.25 26.31 23.42
C ILE A 137 -23.45 27.67 22.75
N HIS A 138 -22.76 27.95 21.65
CA HIS A 138 -22.85 29.22 20.94
C HIS A 138 -24.23 29.41 20.28
N GLU A 139 -24.80 28.34 19.73
CA GLU A 139 -26.13 28.34 19.11
C GLU A 139 -27.26 28.54 20.14
N GLN A 140 -27.08 28.08 21.38
CA GLN A 140 -28.03 28.31 22.48
C GLN A 140 -27.94 29.73 23.09
N ALA A 141 -26.83 30.43 22.90
CA ALA A 141 -26.59 31.76 23.44
C ALA A 141 -27.07 32.90 22.52
N THR A 142 -27.53 32.56 21.30
CA THR A 142 -28.02 33.49 20.27
C THR A 142 -29.53 33.35 20.13
#